data_AF-A0A8H6M2D6-F1
#
_entry.id   AF-A0A8H6M2D6-F1
#
_cell.length_a   1.000
_cell.length_b   1.000
_cell.length_c   1.000
_cell.angle_alpha   90.00
_cell.angle_beta   90.00
_cell.angle_gamma   90.00
#
_symmetry.space_group_name_H-M   'P 1'
#
loop_
_entity.id
_entity.type
_entity.pdbx_description
1 polymer ?
#
loop_
_entity_poly.entity_id
_entity_poly.type
_entity_poly.pdbx_seq_one_letter_code
_entity_poly.pdbx_strand_id
1 'polypeptide(L)'
;MPPSSSTRKGELSLSYALPAAIESLKDGWQRTAETGATISSLFSLLSLVALYLLNVAGLLDQESRDPIRTFLALASYGALFFNLSASISGFILIDRLGSIPYRAAQQPRELLPVSGVIDADSEQLLRRYGVGKLWGALVLHWISCFLAGIWCIVLQAVVYVWLKETIVIRVLVTILAAFSLFPLTAFISPFWRAVTGG
;
A
#
# COMPACT_ATOMS: atom_id res chain seq x y z
N MET A 1 -1.77 24.30 39.97
CA MET A 1 -0.91 23.16 39.56
C MET A 1 -1.77 21.91 39.54
N PRO A 2 -2.03 21.28 38.38
CA PRO A 2 -2.65 19.97 38.39
C PRO A 2 -1.63 18.94 38.90
N PRO A 3 -2.07 17.90 39.63
CA PRO A 3 -1.19 16.93 40.25
C PRO A 3 -0.48 16.07 39.20
N SER A 4 0.83 15.86 39.40
CA SER A 4 1.66 14.91 38.66
C SER A 4 1.25 13.47 39.03
N SER A 5 0.18 12.96 38.44
CA SER A 5 -0.18 11.55 38.58
C SER A 5 0.73 10.72 37.68
N SER A 6 1.73 10.06 38.28
CA SER A 6 2.47 8.97 37.65
C SER A 6 1.47 7.87 37.28
N THR A 7 1.12 7.74 36.00
CA THR A 7 0.17 6.73 35.53
C THR A 7 0.75 5.34 35.75
N ARG A 8 0.06 4.51 36.54
CA ARG A 8 0.39 3.08 36.65
C ARG A 8 0.12 2.39 35.32
N LYS A 9 0.87 1.32 35.06
CA LYS A 9 0.70 0.44 33.88
C LYS A 9 -0.76 -0.08 33.84
N GLY A 10 -1.57 0.44 32.91
CA GLY A 10 -2.99 0.11 32.77
C GLY A 10 -3.97 1.26 33.02
N GLU A 11 -3.53 2.43 33.48
CA GLU A 11 -4.38 3.62 33.61
C GLU A 11 -4.49 4.36 32.26
N LEU A 12 -5.72 4.58 31.79
CA LEU A 12 -6.02 5.31 30.57
C LEU A 12 -6.15 6.81 30.87
N SER A 13 -5.25 7.64 30.33
CA SER A 13 -5.38 9.10 30.47
C SER A 13 -6.43 9.63 29.49
N LEU A 14 -7.66 9.87 29.98
CA LEU A 14 -8.75 10.45 29.18
C LEU A 14 -8.48 11.89 28.70
N SER A 15 -7.49 12.56 29.29
CA SER A 15 -7.06 13.92 28.94
C SER A 15 -5.83 13.98 28.04
N TYR A 16 -5.34 12.82 27.56
CA TYR A 16 -4.19 12.77 26.68
C TYR A 16 -4.54 13.24 25.26
N ALA A 17 -3.69 14.12 24.71
CA ALA A 17 -3.71 14.54 23.32
C ALA A 17 -2.33 14.28 22.69
N LEU A 18 -2.31 13.89 21.41
CA LEU A 18 -1.05 13.75 20.68
C LEU A 18 -0.40 15.12 20.46
N PRO A 19 0.93 15.19 20.39
CA PRO A 19 1.60 16.37 19.86
C PRO A 19 1.20 16.61 18.40
N ALA A 20 1.00 17.87 18.03
CA ALA A 20 0.50 18.28 16.70
C ALA A 20 1.32 17.69 15.53
N ALA A 21 2.64 17.54 15.69
CA ALA A 21 3.49 16.93 14.67
C ALA A 21 3.18 15.44 14.44
N ILE A 22 2.90 14.68 15.51
CA ILE A 22 2.55 13.27 15.42
C ILE A 22 1.13 13.10 14.89
N GLU A 23 0.22 14.00 15.28
CA GLU A 23 -1.14 14.02 14.73
C GLU A 23 -1.13 14.28 13.22
N SER A 24 -0.40 15.29 12.76
CA SER A 24 -0.23 15.57 11.33
C SER A 24 0.41 14.40 10.58
N LEU A 25 1.43 13.76 11.16
CA LEU A 25 2.06 12.59 10.55
C LEU A 25 1.10 11.39 10.46
N LYS A 26 0.35 11.12 11.54
CA LYS A 26 -0.67 10.06 11.60
C LYS A 26 -1.75 10.31 10.54
N ASP A 27 -2.28 11.52 10.46
CA ASP A 27 -3.33 11.90 9.50
C ASP A 27 -2.83 11.81 8.05
N GLY A 28 -1.59 12.22 7.79
CA GLY A 28 -0.95 12.07 6.48
C GLY A 28 -0.89 10.60 6.05
N TRP A 29 -0.35 9.74 6.90
CA TRP A 29 -0.29 8.30 6.64
C TRP A 29 -1.68 7.65 6.50
N GLN A 30 -2.64 8.08 7.32
CA GLN A 30 -4.00 7.55 7.29
C GLN A 30 -4.67 7.88 5.97
N ARG A 31 -4.57 9.13 5.52
CA ARG A 31 -5.10 9.57 4.23
C ARG A 31 -4.44 8.86 3.05
N THR A 32 -3.13 8.64 3.11
CA THR A 32 -2.39 7.87 2.10
C THR A 32 -2.84 6.41 2.05
N ALA A 33 -2.99 5.75 3.21
CA ALA A 33 -3.46 4.38 3.29
C ALA A 33 -4.92 4.23 2.82
N GLU A 34 -5.79 5.19 3.16
CA GLU A 34 -7.19 5.24 2.71
C GLU A 34 -7.29 5.40 1.19
N THR A 35 -6.57 6.37 0.63
CA THR A 35 -6.56 6.62 -0.81
C THR A 35 -6.01 5.40 -1.56
N GLY A 36 -4.90 4.84 -1.09
CA GLY A 36 -4.30 3.67 -1.72
C GLY A 36 -5.16 2.41 -1.59
N ALA A 37 -5.84 2.19 -0.46
CA ALA A 37 -6.78 1.09 -0.31
C ALA A 37 -7.96 1.23 -1.28
N THR A 38 -8.50 2.44 -1.43
CA THR A 38 -9.58 2.76 -2.37
C THR A 38 -9.16 2.53 -3.82
N ILE A 39 -7.98 3.00 -4.22
CA ILE A 39 -7.48 2.77 -5.59
C ILE A 39 -7.24 1.27 -5.83
N SER A 40 -6.67 0.57 -4.85
CA SER A 40 -6.41 -0.87 -4.96
C SER A 40 -7.70 -1.67 -5.10
N SER A 41 -8.78 -1.30 -4.40
CA SER A 41 -10.07 -1.97 -4.55
C SER A 41 -10.72 -1.69 -5.93
N LEU A 42 -10.56 -0.49 -6.48
CA LEU A 42 -11.00 -0.19 -7.85
C LEU A 42 -10.22 -1.02 -8.88
N PHE A 43 -8.91 -1.16 -8.69
CA PHE A 43 -8.06 -1.98 -9.56
C PHE A 43 -8.36 -3.48 -9.46
N SER A 44 -8.70 -3.99 -8.27
CA SER A 44 -9.11 -5.39 -8.14
C SER A 44 -10.45 -5.65 -8.85
N LEU A 45 -11.42 -4.74 -8.73
CA LEU A 45 -12.69 -4.80 -9.47
C LEU A 45 -12.45 -4.75 -10.99
N LEU A 46 -11.60 -3.83 -11.46
CA LEU A 46 -11.24 -3.74 -12.87
C LEU A 46 -10.60 -5.05 -13.37
N SER A 47 -9.72 -5.64 -12.57
CA SER A 47 -9.06 -6.92 -12.90
C SER A 47 -10.07 -8.07 -12.98
N LEU A 48 -11.07 -8.10 -12.10
CA LEU A 48 -12.14 -9.10 -12.11
C LEU A 48 -13.01 -8.97 -13.38
N VAL A 49 -13.39 -7.74 -13.75
CA VAL A 49 -14.13 -7.47 -14.99
C VAL A 49 -13.30 -7.90 -16.20
N ALA A 50 -12.01 -7.57 -16.23
CA ALA A 50 -11.13 -7.95 -17.32
C ALA A 50 -11.00 -9.48 -17.45
N LEU A 51 -10.85 -10.21 -16.33
CA LEU A 51 -10.86 -11.68 -16.32
C LEU A 51 -12.16 -12.25 -16.90
N TYR A 52 -13.30 -11.69 -16.51
CA TYR A 52 -14.59 -12.10 -17.05
C TYR A 52 -14.65 -11.91 -18.57
N LEU A 53 -14.21 -10.75 -19.07
CA LEU A 53 -14.17 -10.47 -20.52
C LEU A 53 -13.21 -11.39 -21.28
N LEU A 54 -12.03 -11.68 -20.71
CA LEU A 54 -11.08 -12.62 -21.31
C LEU A 54 -11.66 -14.03 -21.40
N ASN A 55 -12.41 -14.46 -20.38
CA ASN A 55 -13.10 -15.74 -20.38
C ASN A 55 -14.18 -15.80 -21.48
N VAL A 56 -15.03 -14.78 -21.57
CA VAL A 56 -16.08 -14.68 -22.61
C VAL A 56 -15.46 -14.65 -24.01
N ALA A 57 -14.28 -14.05 -24.17
CA ALA A 57 -13.55 -14.00 -25.43
C ALA A 57 -12.82 -15.32 -25.80
N GLY A 58 -12.93 -16.38 -24.98
CA GLY A 58 -12.24 -17.66 -25.19
C GLY A 58 -10.72 -17.58 -25.08
N LEU A 59 -10.20 -16.55 -24.40
CA LEU A 59 -8.75 -16.33 -24.23
C LEU A 59 -8.17 -17.08 -23.03
N LEU A 60 -9.03 -17.65 -22.16
CA LEU A 60 -8.64 -18.41 -20.98
C LEU A 60 -8.85 -19.94 -21.13
N ASP A 61 -9.16 -20.42 -22.34
CA ASP A 61 -9.45 -21.84 -22.58
C ASP A 61 -8.24 -22.74 -22.26
N GLN A 62 -8.46 -23.72 -21.38
CA GLN A 62 -7.45 -24.64 -20.83
C GLN A 62 -6.76 -25.53 -21.87
N GLU A 63 -7.38 -25.76 -23.03
CA GLU A 63 -6.84 -26.61 -24.10
C GLU A 63 -5.73 -25.91 -24.90
N SER A 64 -5.59 -24.58 -24.80
CA SER A 64 -4.58 -23.83 -25.53
C SER A 64 -3.23 -23.83 -24.80
N ARG A 65 -2.23 -24.55 -25.33
CA ARG A 65 -0.81 -24.46 -24.87
C ARG A 65 -0.13 -23.14 -25.28
N ASP A 66 -0.89 -22.08 -25.52
CA ASP A 66 -0.36 -20.80 -25.98
C ASP A 66 0.28 -20.05 -24.78
N PRO A 67 1.62 -19.90 -24.76
CA PRO A 67 2.31 -19.28 -23.64
C PRO A 67 1.88 -17.83 -23.42
N ILE A 68 1.43 -17.14 -24.46
CA ILE A 68 0.99 -15.74 -24.36
C ILE A 68 -0.34 -15.66 -23.60
N ARG A 69 -1.27 -16.59 -23.86
CA ARG A 69 -2.55 -16.69 -23.14
C ARG A 69 -2.34 -17.12 -21.69
N THR A 70 -1.44 -18.06 -21.44
CA THR A 70 -1.06 -18.43 -20.07
C THR A 70 -0.48 -17.24 -19.30
N PHE A 71 0.42 -16.48 -19.91
CA PHE A 71 0.97 -15.28 -19.30
C PHE A 71 -0.12 -14.22 -19.04
N LEU A 72 -1.02 -14.00 -20.01
CA LEU A 72 -2.14 -13.08 -19.85
C LEU A 72 -3.05 -13.47 -18.66
N ALA A 73 -3.34 -14.76 -18.52
CA ALA A 73 -4.11 -15.28 -17.38
C ALA A 73 -3.37 -15.04 -16.05
N LEU A 74 -2.08 -15.36 -15.99
CA LEU A 74 -1.24 -15.15 -14.80
C LEU A 74 -1.16 -13.66 -14.41
N ALA A 75 -0.95 -12.77 -15.38
CA ALA A 75 -0.94 -11.33 -15.16
C ALA A 75 -2.29 -10.85 -14.63
N SER A 76 -3.40 -11.38 -15.15
CA SER A 76 -4.76 -11.00 -14.73
C SER A 76 -5.09 -11.47 -13.30
N TYR A 77 -4.76 -12.72 -12.96
CA TYR A 77 -4.89 -13.21 -11.58
C TYR A 77 -3.95 -12.48 -10.62
N GLY A 78 -2.71 -12.23 -11.04
CA GLY A 78 -1.74 -11.45 -10.28
C GLY A 78 -2.26 -10.04 -9.96
N ALA A 79 -2.77 -9.34 -10.98
CA ALA A 79 -3.39 -8.03 -10.83
C ALA A 79 -4.51 -8.04 -9.79
N LEU A 80 -5.41 -9.03 -9.87
CA LEU A 80 -6.52 -9.18 -8.93
C LEU A 80 -6.03 -9.38 -7.48
N PHE A 81 -5.19 -10.39 -7.26
CA PHE A 81 -4.77 -10.77 -5.90
C PHE A 81 -3.83 -9.75 -5.26
N PHE A 82 -2.91 -9.16 -6.02
CA PHE A 82 -2.01 -8.15 -5.49
C PHE A 82 -2.76 -6.86 -5.12
N ASN A 83 -3.67 -6.38 -5.96
CA ASN A 83 -4.48 -5.21 -5.63
C ASN A 83 -5.46 -5.49 -4.47
N LEU A 84 -6.06 -6.68 -4.41
CA LEU A 84 -6.89 -7.05 -3.26
C LEU A 84 -6.07 -7.10 -1.97
N SER A 85 -4.87 -7.69 -2.00
CA SER A 85 -3.97 -7.74 -0.84
C SER A 85 -3.51 -6.35 -0.41
N ALA A 86 -3.22 -5.46 -1.35
CA ALA A 86 -2.91 -4.07 -1.09
C ALA A 86 -4.09 -3.33 -0.44
N SER A 87 -5.32 -3.56 -0.90
CA SER A 87 -6.53 -2.99 -0.29
C SER A 87 -6.70 -3.45 1.17
N ILE A 88 -6.57 -4.76 1.44
CA ILE A 88 -6.68 -5.32 2.78
C ILE A 88 -5.59 -4.76 3.69
N SER A 89 -4.36 -4.68 3.19
CA SER A 89 -3.23 -4.16 3.96
C SER A 89 -3.38 -2.67 4.27
N GLY A 90 -3.89 -1.89 3.31
CA GLY A 90 -4.25 -0.49 3.52
C GLY A 90 -5.29 -0.32 4.63
N PHE A 91 -6.32 -1.16 4.68
CA PHE A 91 -7.29 -1.17 5.77
C PHE A 91 -6.65 -1.47 7.14
N ILE A 92 -5.76 -2.45 7.21
CA ILE A 92 -5.03 -2.78 8.46
C ILE A 92 -4.13 -1.61 8.89
N LEU A 93 -3.49 -0.92 7.93
CA LEU A 93 -2.69 0.28 8.23
C LEU A 93 -3.55 1.40 8.83
N ILE A 94 -4.73 1.66 8.25
CA ILE A 94 -5.70 2.65 8.76
C ILE A 94 -6.11 2.32 10.19
N ASP A 95 -6.50 1.07 10.47
CA ASP A 95 -6.87 0.62 11.82
C ASP A 95 -5.71 0.82 12.83
N ARG A 96 -4.49 0.45 12.43
CA ARG A 96 -3.31 0.62 13.27
C ARG A 96 -3.04 2.09 13.59
N LEU A 97 -3.16 2.98 12.61
CA LEU A 97 -3.01 4.43 12.79
C LEU A 97 -4.12 5.00 13.67
N GLY A 98 -5.37 4.56 13.48
CA GLY A 98 -6.51 4.95 14.30
C GLY A 98 -6.35 4.55 15.78
N SER A 99 -5.62 3.47 16.05
CA SER A 99 -5.33 3.02 17.43
C SER A 99 -4.22 3.80 18.15
N ILE A 100 -3.47 4.67 17.46
CA ILE A 100 -2.32 5.40 18.04
C ILE A 100 -2.72 6.25 19.25
N PRO A 101 -3.77 7.11 19.20
CA PRO A 101 -4.15 7.93 20.35
C PRO A 101 -4.49 7.11 21.59
N TYR A 102 -5.20 6.02 21.39
CA TYR A 102 -5.56 5.09 22.47
C TYR A 102 -4.31 4.43 23.09
N ARG A 103 -3.40 3.93 22.26
CA ARG A 103 -2.16 3.27 22.74
C ARG A 103 -1.21 4.26 23.41
N ALA A 104 -1.09 5.46 22.88
CA ALA A 104 -0.29 6.52 23.46
C ALA A 104 -0.85 6.98 24.82
N ALA A 105 -2.18 7.03 24.98
CA ALA A 105 -2.83 7.36 26.26
C ALA A 105 -2.64 6.31 27.37
N GLN A 106 -2.27 5.07 27.02
CA GLN A 106 -1.95 3.99 27.96
C GLN A 106 -0.47 3.95 28.37
N GLN A 107 0.39 4.69 27.68
CA GLN A 107 1.81 4.71 28.00
C GLN A 107 2.11 5.76 29.10
N PRO A 108 3.06 5.47 30.01
CA PRO A 108 3.57 6.46 30.95
C PRO A 108 4.05 7.72 30.20
N ARG A 109 3.61 8.90 30.63
CA ARG A 109 3.94 10.18 29.97
C ARG A 109 5.44 10.44 29.90
N GLU A 110 6.22 9.85 30.81
CA GLU A 110 7.67 9.97 30.87
C GLU A 110 8.39 9.28 29.69
N LEU A 111 7.75 8.29 29.06
CA LEU A 111 8.33 7.52 27.94
C LEU A 111 8.06 8.18 26.58
N LEU A 112 7.01 8.99 26.50
CA LEU A 112 6.57 9.67 25.28
C LEU A 112 7.07 11.11 25.26
N PRO A 113 7.88 11.50 24.26
CA PRO A 113 8.36 12.86 24.17
C PRO A 113 7.24 13.82 23.79
N VAL A 114 6.82 14.67 24.73
CA VAL A 114 5.73 15.63 24.53
C VAL A 114 6.21 16.93 23.85
N SER A 115 7.48 17.27 23.98
CA SER A 115 8.09 18.50 23.42
C SER A 115 9.59 18.35 23.21
N GLY A 116 10.20 19.29 22.48
CA GLY A 116 11.63 19.32 22.20
C GLY A 116 11.98 18.96 20.76
N VAL A 117 13.27 18.82 20.49
CA VAL A 117 13.81 18.42 19.18
C VAL A 117 14.26 16.97 19.27
N ILE A 118 13.79 16.16 18.34
CA ILE A 118 14.19 14.76 18.21
C ILE A 118 14.67 14.55 16.79
N ASP A 119 15.89 14.05 16.67
CA ASP A 119 16.40 13.52 15.42
C ASP A 119 15.93 12.06 15.30
N ALA A 120 14.76 11.87 14.70
CA ALA A 120 14.19 10.56 14.45
C ALA A 120 13.39 10.57 13.15
N ASP A 121 13.51 9.49 12.38
CA ASP A 121 12.71 9.30 11.18
C ASP A 121 11.22 9.16 11.54
N SER A 122 10.36 9.56 10.60
CA SER A 122 8.91 9.47 10.69
C SER A 122 8.41 8.09 11.12
N GLU A 123 9.03 7.01 10.63
CA GLU A 123 8.68 5.65 11.03
C GLU A 123 9.01 5.37 12.50
N GLN A 124 10.19 5.80 12.95
CA GLN A 124 10.64 5.60 14.32
C GLN A 124 9.75 6.35 15.31
N LEU A 125 9.31 7.55 14.94
CA LEU A 125 8.33 8.33 15.70
C LEU A 125 7.00 7.57 15.83
N LEU A 126 6.41 7.10 14.72
CA LEU A 126 5.15 6.34 14.76
C LEU A 126 5.27 5.04 15.57
N ARG A 127 6.41 4.34 15.47
CA ARG A 127 6.70 3.14 16.28
C ARG A 127 6.73 3.45 17.76
N ARG A 128 7.36 4.57 18.16
CA ARG A 128 7.44 5.01 19.56
C ARG A 128 6.06 5.33 20.14
N TYR A 129 5.17 5.89 19.33
CA TYR A 129 3.78 6.20 19.69
C TYR A 129 2.82 5.01 19.60
N GLY A 130 3.31 3.81 19.29
CA GLY A 130 2.55 2.57 19.47
C GLY A 130 1.93 1.97 18.21
N VAL A 131 2.38 2.33 17.01
CA VAL A 131 1.87 1.70 15.77
C VAL A 131 2.22 0.20 15.69
N GLY A 132 3.32 -0.22 16.32
CA GLY A 132 3.72 -1.62 16.53
C GLY A 132 4.98 -2.04 15.77
N LYS A 133 5.58 -3.18 16.15
CA LYS A 133 6.83 -3.69 15.56
C LYS A 133 6.69 -4.16 14.11
N LEU A 134 5.47 -4.60 13.72
CA LEU A 134 5.16 -5.11 12.38
C LEU A 134 4.84 -4.01 11.37
N TRP A 135 4.91 -2.73 11.76
CA TRP A 135 4.53 -1.62 10.89
C TRP A 135 5.34 -1.57 9.60
N GLY A 136 6.68 -1.62 9.70
CA GLY A 136 7.54 -1.59 8.51
C GLY A 136 7.25 -2.76 7.57
N ALA A 137 7.05 -3.96 8.10
CA ALA A 137 6.70 -5.13 7.30
C ALA A 137 5.32 -4.98 6.61
N LEU A 138 4.33 -4.40 7.31
CA LEU A 138 3.00 -4.17 6.76
C LEU A 138 3.02 -3.08 5.67
N VAL A 139 3.74 -1.99 5.88
CA VAL A 139 3.94 -0.93 4.87
C VAL A 139 4.67 -1.50 3.66
N LEU A 140 5.72 -2.30 3.88
CA LEU A 140 6.47 -2.95 2.80
C LEU A 140 5.59 -3.88 1.98
N HIS A 141 4.83 -4.75 2.64
CA HIS A 141 3.88 -5.66 1.99
C HIS A 141 2.83 -4.88 1.20
N TRP A 142 2.25 -3.83 1.80
CA TRP A 142 1.26 -2.97 1.16
C TRP A 142 1.80 -2.32 -0.13
N ILE A 143 2.95 -1.65 -0.06
CA ILE A 143 3.57 -0.99 -1.22
C ILE A 143 3.98 -2.01 -2.27
N SER A 144 4.57 -3.15 -1.87
CA SER A 144 5.01 -4.19 -2.80
C SER A 144 3.85 -4.79 -3.57
N CYS A 145 2.74 -5.13 -2.88
CA CYS A 145 1.53 -5.62 -3.52
C CYS A 145 0.90 -4.55 -4.42
N PHE A 146 0.85 -3.29 -3.99
CA PHE A 146 0.29 -2.21 -4.80
C PHE A 146 1.06 -2.04 -6.12
N LEU A 147 2.39 -1.97 -6.04
CA LEU A 147 3.25 -1.83 -7.22
C LEU A 147 3.18 -3.07 -8.13
N ALA A 148 3.28 -4.28 -7.57
CA ALA A 148 3.15 -5.52 -8.34
C ALA A 148 1.78 -5.59 -9.04
N GLY A 149 0.71 -5.19 -8.36
CA GLY A 149 -0.63 -5.11 -8.92
C GLY A 149 -0.73 -4.15 -10.12
N ILE A 150 -0.13 -2.96 -10.03
CA ILE A 150 -0.08 -2.01 -11.15
C ILE A 150 0.69 -2.60 -12.34
N TRP A 151 1.86 -3.21 -12.09
CA TRP A 151 2.63 -3.87 -13.14
C TRP A 151 1.82 -4.96 -13.84
N CYS A 152 1.12 -5.81 -13.08
CA CYS A 152 0.27 -6.85 -13.63
C CYS A 152 -0.86 -6.28 -14.51
N ILE A 153 -1.55 -5.21 -14.08
CA ILE A 153 -2.60 -4.55 -14.87
C ILE A 153 -2.04 -4.03 -16.19
N VAL A 154 -0.91 -3.33 -16.15
CA VAL A 154 -0.31 -2.75 -17.36
C VAL A 154 0.17 -3.85 -18.31
N LEU A 155 0.84 -4.89 -17.80
CA LEU A 155 1.28 -6.02 -18.61
C LEU A 155 0.11 -6.76 -19.24
N GLN A 156 -0.96 -7.00 -18.49
CA GLN A 156 -2.19 -7.59 -19.00
C GLN A 156 -2.79 -6.74 -20.13
N ALA A 157 -2.89 -5.42 -19.94
CA ALA A 157 -3.45 -4.52 -20.95
C ALA A 157 -2.61 -4.51 -22.24
N VAL A 158 -1.28 -4.42 -22.11
CA VAL A 158 -0.36 -4.48 -23.25
C VAL A 158 -0.52 -5.81 -23.99
N VAL A 159 -0.43 -6.95 -23.31
CA VAL A 159 -0.55 -8.27 -23.96
C VAL A 159 -1.91 -8.45 -24.64
N TYR A 160 -3.00 -8.02 -24.02
CA TYR A 160 -4.33 -8.06 -24.62
C TYR A 160 -4.39 -7.26 -25.93
N VAL A 161 -3.89 -6.01 -25.93
CA VAL A 161 -3.85 -5.16 -27.12
C VAL A 161 -2.99 -5.80 -28.23
N TRP A 162 -1.86 -6.39 -27.85
CA TRP A 162 -0.99 -7.10 -28.80
C TRP A 162 -1.64 -8.33 -29.44
N LEU A 163 -2.61 -8.97 -28.79
CA LEU A 163 -3.34 -10.10 -29.34
C LEU A 163 -4.49 -9.70 -30.28
N LYS A 164 -5.16 -8.58 -30.03
CA LYS A 164 -6.43 -8.23 -30.70
C LYS A 164 -6.36 -7.04 -31.64
N GLU A 165 -5.48 -6.09 -31.38
CA GLU A 165 -5.54 -4.78 -32.05
C GLU A 165 -4.57 -4.64 -33.21
N THR A 166 -4.75 -3.56 -33.99
CA THR A 166 -3.87 -3.19 -35.10
C THR A 166 -2.49 -2.72 -34.62
N ILE A 167 -1.50 -2.74 -35.52
CA ILE A 167 -0.11 -2.35 -35.18
C ILE A 167 0.00 -0.93 -34.63
N VAL A 168 -0.83 0.00 -35.12
CA VAL A 168 -0.85 1.40 -34.68
C VAL A 168 -1.24 1.49 -33.21
N ILE A 169 -2.32 0.80 -32.81
CA ILE A 169 -2.81 0.79 -31.42
C ILE A 169 -1.78 0.12 -30.51
N ARG A 170 -1.14 -0.98 -30.95
CA ARG A 170 -0.09 -1.66 -30.19
C ARG A 170 1.07 -0.73 -29.83
N VAL A 171 1.58 0.02 -30.80
CA VAL A 171 2.70 0.96 -30.59
C VAL A 171 2.28 2.07 -29.63
N LEU A 172 1.12 2.70 -29.85
CA LEU A 172 0.65 3.80 -29.01
C LEU A 172 0.42 3.35 -27.56
N VAL A 173 -0.25 2.22 -27.34
CA VAL A 173 -0.50 1.69 -25.99
C VAL A 173 0.80 1.34 -25.28
N THR A 174 1.80 0.79 -26.00
CA THR A 174 3.10 0.45 -25.40
C THR A 174 3.86 1.70 -24.95
N ILE A 175 3.84 2.77 -25.76
CA ILE A 175 4.46 4.06 -25.40
C ILE A 175 3.75 4.68 -24.19
N LEU A 176 2.42 4.70 -24.20
CA LEU A 176 1.63 5.22 -23.09
C LEU A 176 1.87 4.42 -21.81
N ALA A 177 1.93 3.10 -21.89
CA ALA A 177 2.25 2.22 -20.77
C ALA A 177 3.64 2.53 -20.18
N ALA A 178 4.66 2.67 -21.03
CA ALA A 178 6.00 3.03 -20.58
C ALA A 178 6.04 4.40 -19.89
N PHE A 179 5.34 5.39 -20.45
CA PHE A 179 5.23 6.72 -19.87
C PHE A 179 4.48 6.71 -18.53
N SER A 180 3.39 5.95 -18.41
CA SER A 180 2.62 5.82 -17.17
C SER A 180 3.37 5.09 -16.06
N LEU A 181 4.26 4.15 -16.40
CA LEU A 181 5.07 3.42 -15.43
C LEU A 181 6.34 4.17 -15.01
N PHE A 182 6.76 5.18 -15.76
CA PHE A 182 7.98 5.94 -15.47
C PHE A 182 8.05 6.49 -14.03
N PRO A 183 6.99 7.11 -13.47
CA PRO A 183 7.02 7.59 -12.08
C PRO A 183 7.22 6.48 -11.04
N LEU A 184 6.81 5.24 -11.34
CA LEU A 184 6.96 4.12 -10.40
C LEU A 184 8.42 3.70 -10.22
N THR A 185 9.28 3.98 -11.20
CA THR A 185 10.72 3.69 -11.09
C THR A 185 11.39 4.51 -9.98
N ALA A 186 10.86 5.70 -9.68
CA ALA A 186 11.35 6.54 -8.59
C ALA A 186 11.15 5.86 -7.22
N PHE A 187 10.07 5.08 -7.05
CA PHE A 187 9.79 4.34 -5.81
C PHE A 187 10.64 3.08 -5.65
N ILE A 188 11.12 2.49 -6.74
CA ILE A 188 11.97 1.29 -6.71
C ILE A 188 13.36 1.61 -6.15
N SER A 189 13.91 2.80 -6.43
CA SER A 189 15.27 3.17 -5.99
C SER A 189 15.46 3.29 -4.47
N PRO A 190 14.57 3.93 -3.67
CA PRO A 190 14.67 3.92 -2.21
C PRO A 190 14.24 2.57 -1.62
N PHE A 191 13.29 1.87 -2.23
CA PHE A 191 12.86 0.53 -1.80
C PHE A 191 14.02 -0.48 -1.86
N TRP A 192 14.80 -0.45 -2.95
CA TRP A 192 15.97 -1.32 -3.10
C TRP A 192 17.02 -1.02 -2.02
N ARG A 193 17.28 0.26 -1.73
CA ARG A 193 18.23 0.68 -0.69
C ARG A 193 17.79 0.26 0.72
N ALA A 194 16.50 0.30 1.01
CA ALA A 194 15.95 -0.15 2.30
C ALA A 194 16.02 -1.68 2.48
N VAL A 195 15.89 -2.45 1.38
CA VAL A 195 15.99 -3.92 1.41
C VAL A 195 17.44 -4.41 1.51
N THR A 196 18.40 -3.72 0.90
CA THR A 196 19.81 -4.16 0.88
C THR A 196 20.65 -3.69 2.08
N GLY A 197 20.07 -3.00 3.07
CA GLY A 197 20.76 -2.62 4.29
C GLY A 197 21.92 -1.64 4.05
N GLY A 198 21.60 -0.43 3.57
CA GLY A 198 22.50 0.72 3.65
C GLY A 198 22.50 1.36 5.03
#